data_AF-A0AAU6AKH3-F1
#
_entry.id   AF-A0AAU6AKH3-F1
#
_cell.length_a   1.000
_cell.length_b   1.000
_cell.length_c   1.000
_cell.angle_alpha   90.00
_cell.angle_beta   90.00
_cell.angle_gamma   90.00
#
_symmetry.space_group_name_H-M   'P 1'
#
loop_
_entity.id
_entity.type
_entity.pdbx_description
1 polymer ?
#
loop_
_entity_poly.entity_id
_entity_poly.type
_entity_poly.pdbx_seq_one_letter_code
_entity_poly.pdbx_strand_id
1 'polypeptide(L)'
;MAVMTHARTQPTSVDYRDLTATQQTRLDQLLEHADDTTDAGEYNSLMLGVAALAGIHIAYGGEVLRCSCTCVCPAVFDNADPDARTIEESAGFNLPIRQCPTCADRHPAA
;
A
#
# COMPACT_ATOMS: atom_id res chain seq x y z
N MET A 1 30.73 5.64 24.08
CA MET A 1 29.61 4.68 24.00
C MET A 1 28.62 5.22 22.99
N ALA A 2 28.45 4.54 21.85
CA ALA A 2 27.43 4.91 20.87
C ALA A 2 26.18 4.08 21.17
N VAL A 3 25.15 4.72 21.72
CA VAL A 3 23.82 4.12 21.81
C VAL A 3 23.25 4.16 20.40
N MET A 4 23.37 3.06 19.67
CA MET A 4 22.56 2.86 18.47
C MET A 4 21.13 2.60 18.93
N THR A 5 20.36 3.68 19.05
CA THR A 5 18.91 3.58 19.18
C THR A 5 18.44 2.92 17.89
N HIS A 6 18.19 1.61 17.92
CA HIS A 6 17.46 0.94 16.85
C HIS A 6 16.05 1.53 16.85
N ALA A 7 15.87 2.64 16.14
CA ALA A 7 14.55 3.02 15.65
C ALA A 7 14.04 1.78 14.92
N ARG A 8 12.98 1.14 15.45
CA ARG A 8 12.32 0.08 14.71
C ARG A 8 11.79 0.73 13.45
N THR A 9 12.50 0.56 12.35
CA THR A 9 11.99 0.87 11.02
C THR A 9 10.83 -0.07 10.82
N GLN A 10 9.62 0.44 11.07
CA GLN A 10 8.41 -0.31 10.74
C GLN A 10 8.43 -0.54 9.23
N PRO A 11 7.95 -1.71 8.76
CA PRO A 11 7.99 -2.02 7.35
C PRO A 11 7.12 -1.03 6.58
N THR A 12 7.68 -0.41 5.53
CA THR A 12 6.94 0.41 4.55
C THR A 12 6.35 -0.43 3.43
N SER A 13 6.70 -1.72 3.36
CA SER A 13 6.15 -2.69 2.43
C SER A 13 6.15 -4.10 3.00
N VAL A 14 5.20 -4.93 2.57
CA VAL A 14 5.09 -6.36 2.88
C VAL A 14 4.76 -7.15 1.61
N ASP A 15 5.16 -8.42 1.57
CA ASP A 15 4.68 -9.35 0.53
C ASP A 15 3.28 -9.82 0.90
N TYR A 16 2.28 -9.58 0.04
CA TYR A 16 0.91 -10.05 0.23
C TYR A 16 0.83 -11.56 0.48
N ARG A 17 1.77 -12.35 -0.06
CA ARG A 17 1.83 -13.81 0.12
C ARG A 17 2.23 -14.23 1.53
N ASP A 18 2.85 -13.34 2.30
CA ASP A 18 3.21 -13.59 3.71
C ASP A 18 2.01 -13.40 4.64
N LEU A 19 0.92 -12.79 4.15
CA LEU A 19 -0.34 -12.69 4.88
C LEU A 19 -1.05 -14.06 4.88
N THR A 20 -1.73 -14.39 5.97
CA THR A 20 -2.62 -15.56 6.01
C THR A 20 -3.75 -15.40 5.00
N ALA A 21 -4.35 -16.51 4.53
CA ALA A 21 -5.48 -16.46 3.60
C ALA A 21 -6.64 -15.57 4.10
N THR A 22 -6.92 -15.58 5.41
CA THR A 22 -7.94 -14.70 6.00
C THR A 22 -7.53 -13.23 5.96
N GLN A 23 -6.26 -12.91 6.18
CA GLN A 23 -5.76 -11.54 6.06
C GLN A 23 -5.76 -11.07 4.61
N GLN A 24 -5.39 -11.93 3.66
CA GLN A 24 -5.47 -11.68 2.22
C GLN A 24 -6.89 -11.31 1.80
N THR A 25 -7.88 -12.15 2.14
CA THR A 25 -9.29 -11.88 1.82
C THR A 25 -9.79 -10.56 2.44
N ARG A 26 -9.44 -10.28 3.69
CA ARG A 26 -9.85 -9.02 4.34
C ARG A 26 -9.18 -7.81 3.73
N LEU A 27 -7.91 -7.93 3.35
CA LEU A 27 -7.17 -6.87 2.69
C LEU A 27 -7.82 -6.54 1.35
N ASP A 28 -8.12 -7.56 0.54
CA ASP A 28 -8.78 -7.36 -0.75
C ASP A 28 -10.17 -6.70 -0.58
N GLN A 29 -10.97 -7.16 0.40
CA GLN A 29 -12.27 -6.55 0.70
C GLN A 29 -12.16 -5.08 1.10
N LEU A 30 -11.17 -4.73 1.94
CA LEU A 30 -10.97 -3.35 2.35
C LEU A 30 -10.53 -2.46 1.20
N LEU A 31 -9.67 -2.96 0.30
CA LEU A 31 -9.26 -2.24 -0.90
C LEU A 31 -10.44 -2.07 -1.87
N GLU A 32 -11.23 -3.11 -2.10
CA GLU A 32 -12.44 -3.04 -2.93
C GLU A 32 -13.44 -2.01 -2.39
N HIS A 33 -13.74 -2.05 -1.10
CA HIS A 33 -14.62 -1.04 -0.48
C HIS A 33 -14.04 0.37 -0.50
N ALA A 34 -12.72 0.52 -0.40
CA ALA A 34 -12.08 1.82 -0.49
C ALA A 34 -12.18 2.40 -1.90
N ASP A 35 -12.11 1.54 -2.92
CA ASP A 35 -12.27 1.97 -4.30
C ASP A 35 -13.71 2.41 -4.61
N ASP A 36 -14.69 1.75 -3.98
CA ASP A 36 -16.13 1.98 -4.22
C ASP A 36 -16.76 3.11 -3.38
N THR A 37 -16.19 3.46 -2.23
CA THR A 37 -16.81 4.45 -1.33
C THR A 37 -16.76 5.88 -1.91
N THR A 38 -17.74 6.70 -1.54
CA THR A 38 -17.74 8.15 -1.86
C THR A 38 -17.53 9.02 -0.61
N ASP A 39 -17.43 8.40 0.57
CA ASP A 39 -17.23 9.08 1.84
C ASP A 39 -15.75 9.08 2.24
N ALA A 40 -15.17 10.28 2.41
CA ALA A 40 -13.77 10.43 2.76
C ALA A 40 -13.43 9.89 4.16
N GLY A 41 -14.38 9.90 5.10
CA GLY A 41 -14.19 9.36 6.44
C GLY A 41 -14.09 7.84 6.41
N GLU A 42 -14.99 7.19 5.66
CA GLU A 42 -14.99 5.76 5.39
C GLU A 42 -13.69 5.35 4.69
N TYR A 43 -13.32 6.03 3.60
CA TYR A 43 -12.06 5.77 2.89
C TYR A 43 -10.84 5.77 3.82
N ASN A 44 -10.69 6.81 4.64
CA ASN A 44 -9.59 6.90 5.60
C ASN A 44 -9.61 5.75 6.62
N SER A 45 -10.79 5.35 7.08
CA SER A 45 -10.93 4.24 8.02
C SER A 45 -10.56 2.89 7.39
N LEU A 46 -10.89 2.70 6.10
CA LEU A 46 -10.53 1.52 5.33
C LEU A 46 -9.02 1.45 5.11
N MET A 47 -8.37 2.56 4.75
CA MET A 47 -6.90 2.62 4.61
C MET A 47 -6.17 2.32 5.91
N LEU A 48 -6.66 2.83 7.05
CA LEU A 48 -6.13 2.46 8.36
C LEU A 48 -6.29 0.97 8.66
N GLY A 49 -7.41 0.36 8.23
CA GLY A 49 -7.64 -1.08 8.32
C GLY A 49 -6.65 -1.89 7.49
N VAL A 50 -6.40 -1.48 6.23
CA VAL A 50 -5.41 -2.11 5.34
C VAL A 50 -4.02 -2.02 5.95
N ALA A 51 -3.62 -0.83 6.41
CA ALA A 51 -2.34 -0.58 7.06
C ALA A 51 -2.14 -1.48 8.30
N ALA A 52 -3.18 -1.61 9.14
CA ALA A 52 -3.15 -2.47 10.32
C ALA A 52 -3.01 -3.96 9.95
N LEU A 53 -3.66 -4.45 8.88
CA LEU A 53 -3.52 -5.82 8.41
C LEU A 53 -2.14 -6.11 7.82
N ALA A 54 -1.60 -5.15 7.06
CA ALA A 54 -0.29 -5.25 6.42
C ALA A 54 0.87 -5.02 7.41
N GLY A 55 0.60 -4.50 8.60
CA GLY A 55 1.64 -4.10 9.56
C GLY A 55 2.45 -2.87 9.12
N ILE A 56 1.89 -2.08 8.19
CA ILE A 56 2.50 -0.87 7.65
C ILE A 56 1.97 0.32 8.43
N HIS A 57 2.83 1.28 8.75
CA HIS A 57 2.40 2.52 9.38
C HIS A 57 2.22 3.61 8.34
N ILE A 58 1.05 4.25 8.36
CA ILE A 58 0.72 5.39 7.52
C ILE A 58 0.37 6.60 8.38
N ALA A 59 0.62 7.80 7.88
CA ALA A 59 0.06 9.01 8.46
C ALA A 59 -1.48 9.02 8.29
N TYR A 60 -2.18 9.83 9.10
CA TYR A 60 -3.61 10.03 8.88
C TYR A 60 -3.85 10.66 7.50
N GLY A 61 -4.77 10.07 6.72
CA GLY A 61 -4.98 10.43 5.31
C GLY A 61 -3.97 9.80 4.34
N GLY A 62 -3.06 8.96 4.82
CA GLY A 62 -2.21 8.11 3.98
C GLY A 62 -2.95 6.88 3.46
N GLU A 63 -2.33 6.19 2.51
CA GLU A 63 -2.95 5.08 1.79
C GLU A 63 -1.97 3.92 1.70
N VAL A 64 -2.50 2.70 1.70
CA VAL A 64 -1.71 1.49 1.46
C VAL A 64 -2.25 0.82 0.21
N LEU A 65 -1.35 0.54 -0.73
CA LEU A 65 -1.73 0.03 -2.05
C LEU A 65 -1.05 -1.30 -2.34
N ARG A 66 -1.65 -2.04 -3.25
CA ARG A 66 -1.01 -3.18 -3.89
C ARG A 66 -0.33 -2.73 -5.17
N CYS A 67 0.88 -3.23 -5.43
CA CYS A 67 1.62 -2.91 -6.64
C CYS A 67 0.83 -3.32 -7.89
N SER A 68 0.61 -2.37 -8.79
CA SER A 68 -0.14 -2.55 -10.03
C SER A 68 0.75 -2.84 -11.24
N CYS A 69 2.03 -3.23 -11.05
CA CYS A 69 2.91 -3.58 -12.17
C CYS A 69 2.35 -4.77 -12.98
N THR A 70 2.68 -4.82 -14.27
CA THR A 70 2.42 -6.00 -15.13
C THR A 70 3.22 -7.25 -14.72
N CYS A 71 4.20 -7.08 -13.84
CA CYS A 71 5.07 -8.13 -13.32
C CYS A 71 4.43 -9.04 -12.25
N VAL A 72 3.15 -8.81 -11.91
CA VAL A 72 2.40 -9.57 -10.89
C VAL A 72 3.10 -9.53 -9.52
N CYS A 73 3.65 -8.37 -9.17
CA CYS A 73 4.31 -8.15 -7.88
C CYS A 73 3.29 -8.25 -6.75
N PRO A 74 3.55 -9.07 -5.71
CA PRO A 74 2.65 -9.18 -4.57
C PRO A 74 2.87 -8.07 -3.52
N ALA A 75 3.70 -7.06 -3.79
CA ALA A 75 4.01 -6.04 -2.80
C ALA A 75 2.77 -5.21 -2.42
N VAL A 76 2.53 -5.10 -1.13
CA VAL A 76 1.65 -4.11 -0.49
C VAL A 76 2.55 -3.07 0.15
N PHE A 77 2.34 -1.77 -0.12
CA PHE A 77 3.29 -0.72 0.25
C PHE A 77 2.58 0.58 0.65
N ASP A 78 3.29 1.41 1.43
CA ASP A 78 2.86 2.78 1.74
C ASP A 78 2.87 3.64 0.47
N ASN A 79 1.70 4.18 0.11
CA ASN A 79 1.56 5.04 -1.04
C ASN A 79 2.45 6.30 -0.94
N ALA A 80 2.72 6.79 0.27
CA ALA A 80 3.55 7.97 0.47
C ALA A 80 5.05 7.72 0.27
N ASP A 81 5.47 6.49 -0.05
CA ASP A 81 6.86 6.18 -0.33
C ASP A 81 7.40 7.03 -1.49
N PRO A 82 8.51 7.77 -1.31
CA PRO A 82 9.03 8.69 -2.32
C PRO A 82 9.49 8.00 -3.60
N ASP A 83 9.79 6.70 -3.53
CA ASP A 83 10.26 5.92 -4.66
C ASP A 83 9.12 5.18 -5.37
N ALA A 84 7.89 5.22 -4.83
CA ALA A 84 6.71 4.73 -5.54
C ALA A 84 6.41 5.59 -6.78
N ARG A 85 5.94 4.96 -7.85
CA ARG A 85 5.67 5.66 -9.13
C ARG A 85 4.25 5.46 -9.60
N THR A 86 3.64 6.51 -10.12
CA THR A 86 2.32 6.43 -10.75
C THR A 86 2.46 5.79 -12.13
N ILE A 87 1.64 4.77 -12.41
CA ILE A 87 1.55 4.13 -13.74
C ILE A 87 0.53 4.88 -14.59
N GLU A 88 -0.62 5.18 -14.00
CA GLU A 88 -1.76 5.81 -14.65
C GLU A 88 -2.48 6.68 -13.61
N GLU A 89 -3.05 7.80 -14.05
CA GLU A 89 -3.96 8.58 -13.19
C GLU A 89 -5.21 7.74 -12.93
N SER A 90 -5.71 7.75 -11.69
CA SER A 90 -6.92 7.02 -11.35
C SER A 90 -8.10 7.56 -12.17
N ALA A 91 -8.50 6.80 -13.19
CA ALA A 91 -9.50 7.18 -14.20
C ALA A 91 -10.94 7.15 -13.66
N GLY A 92 -11.19 7.83 -12.52
CA GLY A 92 -12.47 7.83 -11.79
C GLY A 92 -12.54 6.85 -10.63
N PHE A 93 -11.45 6.13 -10.35
CA PHE A 93 -11.29 5.26 -9.18
C PHE A 93 -10.68 6.03 -8.00
N ASN A 94 -10.94 5.58 -6.77
CA ASN A 94 -10.31 6.23 -5.61
C ASN A 94 -8.87 5.75 -5.43
N LEU A 95 -8.59 4.48 -5.74
CA LEU A 95 -7.25 3.93 -5.59
C LEU A 95 -6.37 4.27 -6.81
N PRO A 96 -5.20 4.90 -6.61
CA PRO A 96 -4.31 5.22 -7.72
C PRO A 96 -3.57 3.97 -8.21
N ILE A 97 -3.33 3.91 -9.52
CA ILE A 97 -2.58 2.80 -10.14
C ILE A 97 -1.09 3.10 -10.02
N ARG A 98 -0.41 2.47 -9.05
CA ARG A 98 1.00 2.75 -8.73
C ARG A 98 1.89 1.52 -8.66
N GLN A 99 3.16 1.71 -8.98
CA GLN A 99 4.27 0.78 -8.76
C GLN A 99 4.86 0.99 -7.38
N CYS A 100 5.12 -0.11 -6.68
CA CYS A 100 5.96 -0.10 -5.50
C CYS A 100 7.41 0.31 -5.85
N PRO A 101 8.21 0.79 -4.87
CA PRO A 101 9.59 1.24 -5.10
C PRO A 101 10.47 0.23 -5.86
N THR A 102 10.35 -1.06 -5.53
CA THR A 102 11.13 -2.12 -6.17
C THR A 102 10.75 -2.29 -7.65
N CYS A 103 9.47 -2.20 -7.98
CA CYS A 103 9.01 -2.32 -9.37
C CYS A 103 9.31 -1.06 -10.16
N ALA A 104 9.21 0.11 -9.54
CA ALA A 104 9.57 1.38 -10.16
C ALA A 104 11.05 1.40 -10.58
N ASP A 105 11.94 0.86 -9.76
CA ASP A 105 13.38 0.74 -10.07
C ASP A 105 13.66 -0.29 -11.19
N ARG A 106 13.05 -1.48 -11.10
CA ARG A 106 13.34 -2.60 -12.02
C ARG A 106 12.59 -2.54 -13.34
N HIS A 107 11.40 -1.96 -13.33
CA HIS A 107 10.47 -1.91 -14.45
C HIS A 107 9.90 -0.49 -14.56
N PRO A 108 10.76 0.52 -14.79
CA PRO A 108 10.32 1.89 -14.87
C PRO A 108 9.18 2.00 -15.89
N ALA A 109 8.04 2.51 -15.43
CA ALA A 109 6.97 2.90 -16.33
C ALA A 109 7.54 3.90 -17.36
N ALA A 110 7.21 3.69 -18.63
CA ALA A 110 7.75 4.44 -19.75
C ALA A 110 7.25 5.90 -19.79
#